data_AF-A0AAW0JRG2-F1
#
_entry.id   AF-A0AAW0JRG2-F1
#
_cell.length_a   1.000
_cell.length_b   1.000
_cell.length_c   1.000
_cell.angle_alpha   90.00
_cell.angle_beta   90.00
_cell.angle_gamma   90.00
#
_symmetry.space_group_name_H-M   'P 1'
#
loop_
_entity.id
_entity.type
_entity.pdbx_description
1 polymer ?
#
loop_
_entity_poly.entity_id
_entity_poly.type
_entity_poly.pdbx_seq_one_letter_code
_entity_poly.pdbx_strand_id
1 'polypeptide(L)' 'MGVGVKVEKSITFDCHWRPQNVPVITGSKDLQNVNITLRILFLVSTPASIGEDYNEQVLPSITSEMLKSLVTRLEMITQ' A
#
# COMPACT_ATOMS: atom_id res chain seq x y z
N MET A 1 -41.36 25.96 -24.70
CA MET A 1 -40.81 24.59 -24.52
C MET A 1 -39.46 24.76 -23.82
N GLY A 2 -39.46 24.80 -22.48
CA GLY A 2 -38.25 25.06 -21.69
C GLY A 2 -37.57 23.75 -21.34
N VAL A 3 -36.38 23.52 -21.87
CA VAL A 3 -35.60 22.32 -21.57
C VAL A 3 -34.89 22.56 -20.23
N GLY A 4 -35.35 21.87 -19.18
CA GLY A 4 -34.69 21.89 -17.88
C GLY A 4 -33.35 21.15 -17.96
N VAL A 5 -32.26 21.89 -17.95
CA VAL A 5 -30.91 21.31 -17.88
C VAL A 5 -30.70 20.82 -16.45
N LYS A 6 -30.67 19.49 -16.26
CA LYS A 6 -30.21 18.89 -15.01
C LYS A 6 -28.71 19.12 -14.90
N VAL A 7 -28.29 20.00 -13.99
CA VAL A 7 -26.89 20.13 -13.59
C VAL A 7 -26.57 18.96 -12.68
N GLU A 8 -25.83 17.99 -13.23
CA GLU A 8 -25.26 16.89 -12.45
C GLU A 8 -24.10 17.43 -11.61
N LYS A 9 -24.17 17.25 -10.29
CA LYS A 9 -23.19 17.79 -9.35
C LYS A 9 -21.90 16.97 -9.50
N SER A 10 -20.78 17.61 -9.88
CA SER A 10 -19.50 16.90 -9.98
C SER A 10 -19.10 16.39 -8.59
N ILE A 11 -18.96 15.07 -8.45
CA ILE A 11 -18.41 14.48 -7.24
C ILE A 11 -16.88 14.59 -7.35
N THR A 12 -16.33 15.70 -6.85
CA THR A 12 -14.88 15.88 -6.75
C THR A 12 -14.38 15.04 -5.58
N PHE A 13 -13.76 13.90 -5.88
CA PHE A 13 -13.04 13.11 -4.89
C PHE A 13 -11.64 13.70 -4.72
N ASP A 14 -11.40 14.41 -3.61
CA ASP A 14 -10.06 14.86 -3.24
C ASP A 14 -9.30 13.68 -2.60
N CYS A 15 -8.57 12.96 -3.44
CA CYS A 15 -7.83 11.78 -3.03
C CYS A 15 -6.45 12.18 -2.49
N HIS A 16 -6.29 12.26 -1.17
CA HIS A 16 -4.98 12.52 -0.57
C HIS A 16 -4.14 11.23 -0.47
N TRP A 17 -3.22 11.07 -1.42
CA TRP A 17 -2.23 9.99 -1.39
C TRP A 17 -1.13 10.28 -0.35
N ARG A 18 -0.84 9.32 0.51
CA ARG A 18 0.29 9.40 1.44
C ARG A 18 1.32 8.32 1.10
N PRO A 19 2.58 8.69 0.81
CA PRO A 19 3.65 7.71 0.68
C PRO A 19 4.12 7.27 2.07
N GLN A 20 4.37 5.97 2.23
CA GLN A 20 5.00 5.38 3.41
C GLN A 20 6.12 4.44 2.98
N ASN A 21 7.28 4.57 3.63
CA ASN A 21 8.42 3.72 3.39
C ASN A 21 8.45 2.61 4.43
N VAL A 22 8.53 1.36 3.99
CA VAL A 22 8.58 0.17 4.85
C VAL A 22 9.91 -0.54 4.61
N PRO A 23 10.90 -0.39 5.51
CA PRO A 23 12.13 -1.15 5.44
C PRO A 23 11.88 -2.59 5.90
N VAL A 24 12.43 -3.56 5.16
CA VAL A 24 12.31 -4.98 5.48
C VAL A 24 13.66 -5.63 5.31
N ILE A 25 14.07 -6.35 6.35
CA ILE A 25 15.28 -7.15 6.36
C ILE A 25 14.86 -8.61 6.13
N THR A 26 15.45 -9.24 5.12
CA THR A 26 15.19 -10.64 4.75
C THR A 26 16.50 -11.40 4.61
N GLY A 27 16.47 -12.70 4.88
CA GLY A 27 17.58 -13.59 4.55
C GLY A 27 17.58 -13.93 3.06
N SER A 28 18.77 -14.05 2.47
CA SER A 28 19.00 -14.54 1.10
C SER A 28 19.53 -15.97 1.12
N LYS A 29 19.46 -16.63 -0.04
CA LYS A 29 20.00 -17.98 -0.28
C LYS A 29 21.46 -18.17 0.16
N ASP A 30 22.26 -17.12 0.07
CA ASP A 30 23.68 -17.12 0.47
C ASP A 30 23.91 -16.85 1.97
N LEU A 31 22.88 -17.00 2.81
CA LEU A 31 22.89 -16.69 4.25
C LEU A 31 23.21 -15.20 4.55
N GLN A 32 23.04 -14.33 3.56
CA GLN A 32 23.24 -12.89 3.72
C GLN A 32 21.92 -12.19 4.06
N ASN A 33 22.00 -11.16 4.91
CA ASN A 33 20.87 -10.27 5.14
C ASN A 33 20.79 -9.22 4.03
N VAL A 34 19.64 -9.16 3.36
CA VAL A 34 19.32 -8.15 2.36
C VAL A 34 18.33 -7.17 2.98
N ASN A 35 18.63 -5.87 2.87
CA ASN A 35 17.73 -4.80 3.30
C ASN A 35 17.01 -4.23 2.09
N ILE A 36 15.68 -4.36 2.05
CA ILE A 36 14.83 -3.89 0.96
C ILE A 36 13.89 -2.84 1.53
N THR A 37 13.80 -1.67 0.88
CA THR A 37 12.83 -0.64 1.25
C THR A 37 11.73 -0.56 0.21
N LEU A 38 10.49 -0.85 0.61
CA LEU A 38 9.33 -0.65 -0.24
C LEU A 38 8.68 0.70 0.04
N ARG A 39 8.20 1.36 -1.02
CA ARG A 39 7.39 2.57 -0.90
C ARG A 39 5.96 2.24 -1.28
N ILE A 40 5.06 2.36 -0.32
CA ILE A 40 3.63 2.16 -0.51
C ILE A 40 3.01 3.54 -0.68
N LEU A 41 2.18 3.70 -1.70
CA LEU A 41 1.27 4.84 -1.80
C LEU A 41 -0.13 4.32 -1.48
N PHE A 42 -0.73 4.83 -0.41
CA PHE A 42 -2.11 4.51 -0.07
C PHE A 42 -2.94 5.78 -0.03
N LEU A 43 -4.23 5.60 -0.31
CA LEU A 43 -5.21 6.66 -0.20
C LEU A 43 -5.67 6.74 1.25
N VAL A 44 -5.57 7.90 1.87
CA VAL A 44 -6.24 8.15 3.15
C VAL A 44 -7.73 8.29 2.83
N SER A 45 -8.48 7.19 2.93
CA SER A 45 -9.93 7.29 2.83
C SER A 45 -10.46 8.05 4.04
N THR A 46 -11.52 8.82 3.84
CA THR A 46 -12.19 9.58 4.90
C THR A 46 -12.51 8.68 6.10
N PRO A 47 -12.34 9.16 7.35
CA PRO A 47 -12.07 8.39 8.57
C PRO A 47 -13.26 7.59 9.15
N ALA A 48 -14.22 7.14 8.33
CA ALA A 48 -15.50 6.63 8.84
C ALA A 48 -15.45 5.17 9.33
N SER A 49 -14.45 4.36 8.99
CA SER A 49 -14.55 2.91 9.21
C SER A 49 -13.25 2.14 9.39
N ILE A 50 -12.09 2.79 9.26
CA ILE A 50 -10.78 2.14 9.34
C ILE A 50 -10.07 2.74 10.55
N GLY A 51 -9.86 1.95 11.60
CA GLY A 51 -9.30 2.41 12.87
C GLY A 51 -7.93 3.09 12.72
N GLU A 52 -7.59 3.94 13.70
CA GLU A 52 -6.40 4.79 13.72
C GLU A 52 -5.10 3.99 13.45
N ASP A 53 -5.01 2.75 13.95
CA ASP A 53 -3.85 1.87 13.80
C ASP A 53 -3.70 1.20 12.43
N TYR A 54 -4.65 1.31 11.51
CA TYR A 54 -4.58 0.60 10.23
C TYR A 54 -3.37 1.06 9.39
N ASN A 55 -3.10 2.35 9.38
CA ASN A 55 -2.00 2.93 8.61
C ASN A 55 -0.63 2.65 9.23
N GLU A 56 -0.57 2.52 10.55
CA GLU A 56 0.68 2.40 11.29
C GLU A 56 1.06 0.96 11.59
N GLN A 57 0.09 0.05 11.77
CA GLN A 57 0.35 -1.34 12.14
C GLN A 57 -0.04 -2.32 11.04
N VAL A 58 -1.22 -2.16 10.44
CA VAL A 58 -1.77 -3.16 9.52
C VAL A 58 -1.11 -3.07 8.14
N LEU A 59 -1.02 -1.87 7.56
CA LEU A 59 -0.39 -1.67 6.25
C LEU A 59 1.09 -2.12 6.22
N PRO A 60 1.93 -1.76 7.22
CA PRO A 60 3.32 -2.21 7.24
C PRO A 60 3.44 -3.73 7.47
N SER A 61 2.56 -4.32 8.28
CA SER A 61 2.56 -5.76 8.54
C SER A 61 2.25 -6.56 7.28
N ILE A 62 1.14 -6.25 6.60
CA ILE A 62 0.73 -6.93 5.36
C ILE A 62 1.82 -6.79 4.29
N THR A 63 2.39 -5.60 4.13
CA THR A 63 3.45 -5.37 3.14
C THR A 63 4.71 -6.15 3.48
N SER A 64 5.08 -6.22 4.76
CA SER A 64 6.23 -7.01 5.22
C SER A 64 6.04 -8.50 4.94
N GLU A 65 4.85 -9.05 5.19
CA GLU A 65 4.55 -10.45 4.90
C GLU A 65 4.55 -10.76 3.40
N MET A 66 3.92 -9.91 2.60
CA MET A 66 3.94 -10.04 1.14
C MET A 66 5.36 -9.96 0.59
N LEU A 67 6.17 -9.03 1.07
CA LEU A 67 7.55 -8.89 0.62
C LEU A 67 8.39 -10.11 0.99
N LYS A 68 8.30 -10.62 2.22
CA LYS A 68 8.99 -11.85 2.62
C LYS A 68 8.56 -13.03 1.75
N SER A 69 7.26 -13.17 1.46
CA SER A 69 6.76 -14.24 0.58
C SER A 69 7.29 -14.13 -0.85
N LEU A 70 7.32 -12.91 -1.41
CA LEU A 70 7.85 -12.66 -2.75
C LEU A 70 9.36 -12.91 -2.82
N VAL A 71 10.12 -12.46 -1.82
CA VAL A 71 11.57 -12.71 -1.75
C VAL A 71 11.83 -14.20 -1.69
N THR A 72 11.15 -14.95 -0.82
CA THR A 72 11.30 -16.40 -0.75
C THR A 72 11.01 -17.07 -2.09
N ARG A 73 9.96 -16.63 -2.80
CA ARG A 73 9.63 -17.16 -4.13
C ARG A 73 10.69 -16.80 -5.19
N LEU A 74 11.18 -15.56 -5.22
CA LEU A 74 12.19 -15.12 -6.19
C LEU A 74 13.54 -15.81 -5.97
N GLU A 75 14.00 -15.93 -4.72
CA GLU A 75 15.23 -16.62 -4.34
C GLU A 75 15.15 -18.15 -4.57
N MET A 76 13.95 -18.73 -4.54
CA MET A 76 13.73 -20.14 -4.88
C MET A 76 13.74 -20.42 -6.39
N ILE A 77 13.40 -19.43 -7.23
CA ILE A 77 13.30 -19.61 -8.70
C ILE A 77 14.66 -19.44 -9.39
N THR A 78 15.64 -18.79 -8.76
CA THR A 78 17.03 -18.75 -9.25
C THR A 78 17.75 -20.07 -8.93
N GLN A 79 17.47 -21.10 -9.75
CA GLN A 79 18.22 -22.35 -9.80
C GLN A 79 18.67 -22.66 -11.22
#